data_AF-A0A350YLA7-F1
#
_entry.id   AF-A0A350YLA7-F1
#
_cell.length_a   1.000
_cell.length_b   1.000
_cell.length_c   1.000
_cell.angle_alpha   90.00
_cell.angle_beta   90.00
_cell.angle_gamma   90.00
#
_symmetry.space_group_name_H-M   'P 1'
#
loop_
_entity.id
_entity.type
_entity.pdbx_description
1 polymer ?
#
loop_
_entity_poly.entity_id
_entity_poly.type
_entity_poly.pdbx_seq_one_letter_code
_entity_poly.pdbx_strand_id
1 'polypeptide(L)'
;MKRLHPSAGIAIGPILFVLAILGILASVFASGSGGSLGSAGVADRVTTDILGQINLIRSKITECQVQYLINSKTYATGDCNQDPYPCSDQTDGTLVSALTCPNDPLDGTDQRSLWTGLRPDTYPPATDGFGEWMYINAGLSGGRCIWTAPTNGNASAAIVDGLKRAALKFTSQELAYDDTSNTQKIVIFITRPTGVVDTHCTVP
;
A
#
# COMPACT_ATOMS: atom_id res chain seq x y z
N MET A 1 71.04 -50.40 -1.76
CA MET A 1 69.82 -50.40 -2.60
C MET A 1 68.80 -49.44 -1.99
N LYS A 2 68.62 -48.25 -2.58
CA LYS A 2 67.62 -47.25 -2.14
C LYS A 2 66.34 -47.47 -2.94
N ARG A 3 65.21 -47.71 -2.26
CA ARG A 3 63.88 -47.76 -2.88
C ARG A 3 63.33 -46.33 -2.95
N LEU A 4 63.08 -45.83 -4.17
CA LEU A 4 62.27 -44.63 -4.42
C LEU A 4 60.81 -45.08 -4.51
N HIS A 5 59.93 -44.46 -3.71
CA HIS A 5 58.48 -44.59 -3.87
C HIS A 5 58.01 -43.66 -5.02
N PRO A 6 57.28 -44.15 -6.03
CA PRO A 6 56.30 -43.36 -6.75
C PRO A 6 54.93 -43.66 -6.12
N SER A 7 54.11 -42.70 -5.73
CA SER A 7 53.43 -41.84 -6.68
C SER A 7 52.71 -40.75 -5.91
N ALA A 8 53.14 -39.49 -6.04
CA ALA A 8 52.25 -38.36 -5.81
C ALA A 8 51.35 -38.25 -7.05
N GLY A 9 50.33 -39.10 -7.12
CA GLY A 9 49.29 -39.04 -8.15
C GLY A 9 48.60 -37.69 -8.07
N ILE A 10 48.66 -36.96 -9.17
CA ILE A 10 48.24 -35.56 -9.36
C ILE A 10 46.80 -35.35 -8.85
N ALA A 11 46.67 -34.83 -7.62
CA ALA A 11 45.40 -34.41 -7.03
C ALA A 11 44.90 -33.05 -7.57
N ILE A 12 45.49 -32.56 -8.67
CA ILE A 12 45.19 -31.25 -9.25
C ILE A 12 43.83 -31.24 -9.98
N GLY A 13 43.43 -32.36 -10.59
CA GLY A 13 42.16 -32.47 -11.33
C GLY A 13 40.92 -32.18 -10.47
N PRO A 14 40.73 -32.85 -9.33
CA PRO A 14 39.62 -32.59 -8.42
C PRO A 14 39.62 -31.16 -7.86
N ILE A 15 40.80 -30.60 -7.57
CA ILE A 15 40.93 -29.23 -7.05
C ILE A 15 40.51 -28.22 -8.12
N LEU A 16 40.96 -28.38 -9.37
CA LEU A 16 40.55 -27.52 -10.47
C LEU A 16 39.05 -27.62 -10.78
N PHE A 17 38.46 -28.82 -10.63
CA PHE A 17 37.03 -29.02 -10.81
C PHE A 17 36.20 -28.28 -9.75
N VAL A 18 36.62 -28.32 -8.48
CA VAL A 18 35.96 -27.58 -7.39
C VAL A 18 36.11 -26.07 -7.59
N LEU A 19 37.28 -25.59 -8.02
CA LEU A 19 37.49 -24.17 -8.33
C LEU A 19 36.65 -23.70 -9.52
N ALA A 20 36.46 -24.54 -10.53
CA ALA A 20 35.57 -24.23 -11.66
C ALA A 20 34.10 -24.14 -11.21
N ILE A 21 33.64 -25.06 -10.36
CA ILE A 21 32.28 -25.01 -9.80
C ILE A 21 32.08 -23.77 -8.93
N LEU A 22 33.03 -23.45 -8.06
CA LEU A 22 33.00 -22.24 -7.24
C LEU A 22 33.02 -20.97 -8.09
N GLY A 23 33.80 -20.95 -9.18
CA GLY A 23 33.83 -19.83 -10.13
C GLY A 23 32.52 -19.66 -10.89
N ILE A 24 31.88 -20.75 -11.33
CA ILE A 24 30.57 -20.71 -12.00
C ILE A 24 29.50 -20.25 -11.00
N LEU A 25 29.48 -20.80 -9.79
CA LEU A 25 28.56 -20.35 -8.73
C LEU A 25 28.78 -18.86 -8.41
N ALA A 26 30.03 -18.43 -8.20
CA ALA A 26 30.36 -17.03 -7.98
C ALA A 26 29.95 -16.14 -9.15
N SER A 27 30.04 -16.62 -10.40
CA SER A 27 29.60 -15.87 -11.57
C SER A 27 28.08 -15.76 -11.66
N VAL A 28 27.32 -16.79 -11.26
CA VAL A 28 25.85 -16.76 -11.18
C VAL A 28 25.38 -15.81 -10.08
N PHE A 29 26.09 -15.76 -8.95
CA PHE A 29 25.86 -14.74 -7.93
C PHE A 29 26.26 -13.35 -8.44
N ALA A 30 27.46 -13.17 -8.99
CA ALA A 30 27.93 -11.86 -9.48
C ALA A 30 27.12 -11.31 -10.67
N SER A 31 26.58 -12.17 -11.55
CA SER A 31 25.67 -11.76 -12.64
C SER A 31 24.22 -11.62 -12.18
N GLY A 32 23.87 -12.12 -10.99
CA GLY A 32 22.50 -12.12 -10.45
C GLY A 32 22.25 -11.21 -9.24
N SER A 33 23.28 -10.71 -8.57
CA SER A 33 23.14 -10.14 -7.21
C SER A 33 23.73 -8.73 -7.07
N GLY A 34 23.04 -7.77 -7.67
CA GLY A 34 23.17 -6.35 -7.29
C GLY A 34 21.82 -5.63 -7.27
N GLY A 35 20.91 -6.01 -8.17
CA GLY A 35 19.59 -5.37 -8.31
C GLY A 35 18.38 -6.21 -7.89
N SER A 36 18.37 -7.54 -8.12
CA SER A 36 17.12 -8.32 -8.02
C SER A 36 16.69 -8.63 -6.58
N LEU A 37 17.63 -8.88 -5.67
CA LEU A 37 17.35 -9.07 -4.23
C LEU A 37 16.87 -7.76 -3.59
N GLY A 38 17.48 -6.63 -3.98
CA GLY A 38 17.06 -5.31 -3.53
C GLY A 38 15.67 -4.95 -4.04
N SER A 39 15.39 -5.19 -5.32
CA SER A 39 14.05 -4.94 -5.89
C SER A 39 12.97 -5.85 -5.32
N ALA A 40 13.28 -7.12 -5.05
CA ALA A 40 12.33 -8.05 -4.43
C ALA A 40 11.97 -7.60 -2.99
N GLY A 41 12.97 -7.21 -2.19
CA GLY A 41 12.73 -6.69 -0.85
C GLY A 41 11.91 -5.40 -0.84
N VAL A 42 12.12 -4.50 -1.81
CA VAL A 42 11.29 -3.30 -1.98
C VAL A 42 9.85 -3.67 -2.34
N ALA A 43 9.64 -4.59 -3.29
CA ALA A 43 8.30 -5.03 -3.67
C ALA A 43 7.53 -5.67 -2.50
N ASP A 44 8.19 -6.52 -1.71
CA ASP A 44 7.58 -7.16 -0.53
C ASP A 44 7.23 -6.14 0.56
N ARG A 45 8.11 -5.16 0.79
CA ARG A 45 7.84 -4.05 1.70
C ARG A 45 6.64 -3.24 1.23
N VAL A 46 6.64 -2.78 -0.03
CA VAL A 46 5.53 -1.98 -0.60
C VAL A 46 4.21 -2.77 -0.48
N THR A 47 4.23 -4.06 -0.81
CA THR A 47 3.04 -4.92 -0.68
C THR A 47 2.51 -4.91 0.76
N THR A 48 3.38 -5.11 1.74
CA THR A 48 3.01 -5.23 3.15
C THR A 48 2.54 -3.88 3.72
N ASP A 49 3.29 -2.81 3.44
CA ASP A 49 3.00 -1.47 3.94
C ASP A 49 1.67 -0.95 3.37
N ILE A 50 1.46 -1.06 2.05
CA ILE A 50 0.22 -0.63 1.38
C ILE A 50 -0.98 -1.40 1.91
N LEU A 51 -0.90 -2.73 2.00
CA LEU A 51 -2.00 -3.54 2.54
C LEU A 51 -2.30 -3.21 4.01
N GLY A 52 -1.26 -3.02 4.83
CA GLY A 52 -1.41 -2.65 6.23
C GLY A 52 -2.13 -1.31 6.37
N GLN A 53 -1.72 -0.31 5.60
CA GLN A 53 -2.33 1.03 5.63
C GLN A 53 -3.78 0.99 5.12
N ILE A 54 -4.06 0.31 4.00
CA ILE A 54 -5.43 0.17 3.48
C ILE A 54 -6.37 -0.42 4.53
N ASN A 55 -5.96 -1.52 5.18
CA ASN A 55 -6.79 -2.21 6.16
C ASN A 55 -7.05 -1.34 7.40
N LEU A 56 -6.01 -0.64 7.89
CA LEU A 56 -6.14 0.28 9.01
C LEU A 56 -7.11 1.43 8.66
N ILE A 57 -6.95 2.05 7.49
CA ILE A 57 -7.77 3.17 7.03
C ILE A 57 -9.23 2.74 6.83
N ARG A 58 -9.48 1.62 6.14
CA ARG A 58 -10.83 1.06 5.99
C ARG A 58 -11.49 0.77 7.33
N SER A 59 -10.73 0.19 8.27
CA SER A 59 -11.22 -0.11 9.63
C SER A 59 -11.67 1.17 10.34
N LYS A 60 -10.84 2.23 10.32
CA LYS A 60 -11.15 3.50 10.98
C LYS A 60 -12.33 4.24 10.37
N ILE A 61 -12.39 4.30 9.04
CA ILE A 61 -13.55 4.90 8.35
C ILE A 61 -14.83 4.13 8.66
N THR A 62 -14.76 2.80 8.70
CA THR A 62 -15.90 1.96 9.06
C THR A 62 -16.30 2.15 10.52
N GLU A 63 -15.35 2.24 11.45
CA GLU A 63 -15.60 2.55 12.86
C GLU A 63 -16.40 3.84 12.99
N CYS A 64 -15.97 4.91 12.30
CA CYS A 64 -16.69 6.18 12.31
C CYS A 64 -18.10 6.07 11.72
N GLN A 65 -18.26 5.38 10.59
CA GLN A 65 -19.58 5.17 9.99
C GLN A 65 -20.53 4.42 10.93
N VAL A 66 -20.06 3.37 11.60
CA VAL A 66 -20.87 2.59 12.54
C VAL A 66 -21.27 3.43 13.75
N GLN A 67 -20.34 4.22 14.30
CA GLN A 67 -20.66 5.14 15.39
C GLN A 67 -21.73 6.16 14.99
N TYR A 68 -21.70 6.68 13.76
CA TYR A 68 -22.75 7.56 13.26
C TYR A 68 -24.12 6.87 13.22
N LEU A 69 -24.20 5.66 12.65
CA LEU A 69 -25.44 4.90 12.55
C LEU A 69 -26.08 4.62 13.92
N ILE A 70 -25.26 4.37 14.95
CA ILE A 70 -25.74 4.09 16.31
C ILE A 70 -26.29 5.36 16.97
N ASN A 71 -25.66 6.52 16.78
CA ASN A 71 -25.98 7.72 17.53
C ASN A 71 -27.05 8.62 16.87
N SER A 72 -27.53 8.27 15.67
CA SER A 72 -28.68 8.91 15.00
C SER A 72 -28.62 10.45 14.89
N LYS A 73 -27.43 11.04 14.98
CA LYS A 73 -27.29 12.49 14.94
C LYS A 73 -27.15 12.96 13.49
N THR A 74 -28.21 13.52 12.93
CA THR A 74 -28.18 14.26 11.67
C THR A 74 -27.23 15.45 11.77
N TYR A 75 -25.96 15.28 11.39
CA TYR A 75 -25.06 16.40 11.12
C TYR A 75 -25.21 16.85 9.67
N ALA A 76 -26.40 17.35 9.37
CA ALA A 76 -26.66 18.12 8.17
C ALA A 76 -26.58 19.61 8.52
N THR A 77 -25.39 20.09 8.91
CA THR A 77 -25.11 21.53 8.93
C THR A 77 -23.77 21.78 8.24
N GLY A 78 -23.75 21.59 6.91
CA GLY A 78 -22.56 21.78 6.06
C GLY A 78 -22.53 20.86 4.82
N ASP A 79 -21.47 20.95 4.02
CA ASP A 79 -21.23 20.32 2.69
C ASP A 79 -21.34 18.78 2.61
N CYS A 80 -21.71 18.09 3.70
CA CYS A 80 -21.90 16.64 3.77
C CYS A 80 -23.37 16.22 3.87
N ASN A 81 -24.28 17.06 3.36
CA ASN A 81 -25.71 16.84 3.52
C ASN A 81 -26.12 15.60 2.70
N GLN A 82 -26.37 14.47 3.39
CA GLN A 82 -26.81 13.15 2.88
C GLN A 82 -25.73 12.08 2.62
N ASP A 83 -24.44 12.36 2.86
CA ASP A 83 -23.37 11.37 2.63
C ASP A 83 -22.95 10.61 3.90
N PRO A 84 -22.57 9.31 3.80
CA PRO A 84 -22.19 8.52 4.96
C PRO A 84 -20.75 8.83 5.41
N TYR A 85 -20.57 9.24 6.66
CA TYR A 85 -19.32 9.65 7.34
C TYR A 85 -18.10 8.73 7.12
N PRO A 86 -16.86 9.28 7.22
CA PRO A 86 -16.52 10.68 7.48
C PRO A 86 -16.74 11.58 6.25
N CYS A 87 -16.84 12.87 6.50
CA CYS A 87 -16.90 13.91 5.48
C CYS A 87 -15.58 14.04 4.70
N SER A 88 -15.66 14.54 3.48
CA SER A 88 -14.51 14.96 2.69
C SER A 88 -14.82 16.22 1.89
N ASP A 89 -13.77 16.95 1.53
CA ASP A 89 -13.79 17.91 0.42
C ASP A 89 -14.04 17.16 -0.89
N GLN A 90 -15.07 17.59 -1.64
CA GLN A 90 -15.46 16.98 -2.92
C GLN A 90 -14.61 17.45 -4.10
N THR A 91 -13.81 18.50 -3.92
CA THR A 91 -13.01 19.11 -4.99
C THR A 91 -11.70 18.36 -5.20
N ASP A 92 -10.95 18.15 -4.12
CA ASP A 92 -9.61 17.57 -4.16
C ASP A 92 -9.48 16.30 -3.30
N GLY A 93 -10.55 15.94 -2.57
CA GLY A 93 -10.48 14.97 -1.50
C GLY A 93 -9.89 15.54 -0.21
N THR A 94 -9.87 14.73 0.84
CA THR A 94 -9.31 15.09 2.14
C THR A 94 -8.18 14.15 2.51
N LEU A 95 -7.11 14.69 3.08
CA LEU A 95 -6.02 13.89 3.63
C LEU A 95 -6.58 12.95 4.70
N VAL A 96 -6.25 11.66 4.56
CA VAL A 96 -6.67 10.63 5.51
C VAL A 96 -6.24 10.99 6.92
N SER A 97 -5.02 11.51 7.11
CA SER A 97 -4.47 12.00 8.38
C SER A 97 -5.29 13.11 9.04
N ALA A 98 -6.01 13.90 8.24
CA ALA A 98 -6.84 15.02 8.70
C ALA A 98 -8.32 14.63 8.93
N LEU A 99 -8.71 13.39 8.63
CA LEU A 99 -10.10 12.98 8.77
C LEU A 99 -10.55 13.02 10.23
N THR A 100 -11.76 13.52 10.42
CA THR A 100 -12.45 13.55 11.72
C THR A 100 -13.73 12.73 11.66
N CYS A 101 -14.05 12.10 12.79
CA CYS A 101 -15.35 11.54 13.08
C CYS A 101 -16.14 12.53 13.95
N PRO A 102 -17.18 13.18 13.41
CA PRO A 102 -17.98 14.11 14.18
C PRO A 102 -18.83 13.39 15.22
N ASN A 103 -18.88 13.98 16.42
CA ASN A 103 -19.79 13.60 17.51
C ASN A 103 -19.62 12.19 18.03
N ASP A 104 -18.35 11.81 18.23
CA ASP A 104 -18.01 10.60 18.96
C ASP A 104 -18.63 10.67 20.38
N PRO A 105 -19.56 9.76 20.73
CA PRO A 105 -20.21 9.76 22.04
C PRO A 105 -19.23 9.48 23.20
N LEU A 106 -18.03 8.98 22.92
CA LEU A 106 -17.02 8.64 23.92
C LEU A 106 -16.12 9.82 24.29
N ASP A 107 -15.97 10.81 23.41
CA ASP A 107 -15.01 11.91 23.58
C ASP A 107 -15.71 13.24 23.93
N GLY A 108 -17.02 13.35 23.71
CA GLY A 108 -17.80 14.54 24.05
C GLY A 108 -17.46 15.78 23.21
N THR A 109 -16.63 15.62 22.16
CA THR A 109 -16.24 16.66 21.21
C THR A 109 -17.10 16.60 19.95
N ASP A 110 -17.33 17.75 19.32
CA ASP A 110 -18.13 17.84 18.08
C ASP A 110 -17.40 17.26 16.86
N GLN A 111 -16.06 17.22 16.90
CA GLN A 111 -15.20 16.65 15.86
C GLN A 111 -13.97 15.96 16.48
N ARG A 112 -13.99 14.63 16.54
CA ARG A 112 -12.84 13.84 17.00
C ARG A 112 -11.97 13.44 15.81
N SER A 113 -10.65 13.52 15.92
CA SER A 113 -9.78 12.89 14.91
C SER A 113 -9.98 11.38 14.87
N LEU A 114 -9.88 10.77 13.68
CA LEU A 114 -9.86 9.32 13.52
C LEU A 114 -8.59 8.66 14.12
N TRP A 115 -7.53 9.45 14.32
CA TRP A 115 -6.19 8.96 14.67
C TRP A 115 -5.74 9.36 16.08
N THR A 116 -6.37 10.38 16.67
CA THR A 116 -6.06 10.85 18.02
C THR A 116 -7.28 10.68 18.96
N GLY A 117 -7.03 10.57 20.27
CA GLY A 117 -8.07 10.45 21.30
C GLY A 117 -8.00 9.17 22.15
N LEU A 118 -9.09 8.83 22.85
CA LEU A 118 -9.21 7.75 23.84
C LEU A 118 -8.88 6.33 23.32
N ARG A 119 -8.89 6.13 22.00
CA ARG A 119 -8.40 4.91 21.32
C ARG A 119 -7.33 5.34 20.31
N PRO A 120 -6.11 5.65 20.76
CA PRO A 120 -5.08 6.19 19.88
C PRO A 120 -4.57 5.06 18.98
N ASP A 121 -4.96 5.08 17.72
CA ASP A 121 -4.22 4.37 16.68
C ASP A 121 -3.41 5.44 15.94
N THR A 122 -2.10 5.42 16.16
CA THR A 122 -1.18 6.31 15.46
C THR A 122 -1.30 6.04 13.97
N TYR A 123 -1.78 7.03 13.21
CA TYR A 123 -1.73 6.97 11.76
C TYR A 123 -0.27 6.77 11.34
N PRO A 124 0.08 5.65 10.70
CA PRO A 124 1.44 5.45 10.24
C PRO A 124 1.77 6.51 9.18
N PRO A 125 3.04 6.93 9.07
CA PRO A 125 3.45 7.77 7.96
C PRO A 125 3.14 7.09 6.64
N ALA A 126 2.98 7.88 5.58
CA ALA A 126 2.84 7.36 4.22
C ALA A 126 4.00 6.40 3.90
N THR A 127 3.70 5.35 3.14
CA THR A 127 4.74 4.40 2.67
C THR A 127 5.84 5.17 1.93
N ASP A 128 7.11 4.85 2.19
CA ASP A 128 8.24 5.55 1.56
C ASP A 128 8.09 5.59 0.03
N GLY A 129 8.23 6.77 -0.56
CA GLY A 129 8.07 6.99 -2.00
C GLY A 129 6.63 7.22 -2.46
N PHE A 130 5.66 7.22 -1.55
CA PHE A 130 4.26 7.53 -1.80
C PHE A 130 3.86 8.87 -1.18
N GLY A 131 2.88 9.52 -1.80
CA GLY A 131 2.17 10.64 -1.20
C GLY A 131 1.29 10.17 -0.03
N GLU A 132 0.79 11.13 0.74
CA GLU A 132 -0.20 10.83 1.76
C GLU A 132 -1.46 10.20 1.16
N TRP A 133 -2.14 9.36 1.94
CA TRP A 133 -3.43 8.85 1.54
C TRP A 133 -4.46 9.96 1.53
N MET A 134 -5.25 9.95 0.49
CA MET A 134 -6.40 10.82 0.29
C MET A 134 -7.68 10.00 0.41
N TYR A 135 -8.77 10.66 0.80
CA TYR A 135 -10.10 10.10 0.93
C TYR A 135 -11.12 11.01 0.25
N ILE A 136 -12.08 10.40 -0.44
CA ILE A 136 -13.26 11.11 -0.94
C ILE A 136 -14.51 10.31 -0.64
N ASN A 137 -15.56 11.06 -0.38
CA ASN A 137 -16.90 10.58 -0.13
C ASN A 137 -17.86 11.28 -1.09
N ALA A 138 -17.94 10.80 -2.32
CA ALA A 138 -18.84 11.35 -3.34
C ALA A 138 -20.25 10.74 -3.27
N GLY A 139 -20.66 10.34 -2.06
CA GLY A 139 -21.95 9.72 -1.79
C GLY A 139 -22.17 8.35 -2.42
N LEU A 140 -23.43 7.91 -2.43
CA LEU A 140 -23.83 6.60 -2.99
C LEU A 140 -23.66 6.54 -4.52
N SER A 141 -23.75 7.68 -5.21
CA SER A 141 -23.60 7.74 -6.66
C SER A 141 -22.14 7.75 -7.11
N GLY A 142 -21.30 8.56 -6.47
CA GLY A 142 -19.87 8.73 -6.80
C GLY A 142 -18.94 7.73 -6.13
N GLY A 143 -19.42 7.09 -5.06
CA GLY A 143 -18.67 6.10 -4.30
C GLY A 143 -17.79 6.73 -3.23
N ARG A 144 -17.20 5.85 -2.41
CA ARG A 144 -16.25 6.24 -1.37
C ARG A 144 -14.96 5.50 -1.61
N CYS A 145 -13.86 6.22 -1.70
CA CYS A 145 -12.57 5.61 -1.93
C CYS A 145 -11.44 6.31 -1.18
N ILE A 146 -10.36 5.57 -1.01
CA ILE A 146 -9.06 6.10 -0.62
C ILE A 146 -8.08 5.87 -1.75
N TRP A 147 -7.10 6.75 -1.88
CA TRP A 147 -6.04 6.57 -2.86
C TRP A 147 -4.72 7.13 -2.37
N THR A 148 -3.66 6.62 -2.96
CA THR A 148 -2.32 7.20 -2.91
C THR A 148 -1.64 6.97 -4.26
N ALA A 149 -0.56 7.71 -4.50
CA ALA A 149 0.27 7.56 -5.67
C ALA A 149 1.75 7.84 -5.30
N PRO A 150 2.71 7.28 -6.04
CA PRO A 150 4.11 7.63 -5.91
C PRO A 150 4.37 9.13 -6.09
N THR A 151 5.23 9.72 -5.24
CA THR A 151 5.46 11.17 -5.22
C THR A 151 6.15 11.72 -6.48
N ASN A 152 6.91 10.87 -7.19
CA ASN A 152 7.79 11.30 -8.27
C ASN A 152 7.25 11.00 -9.68
N GLY A 153 5.97 10.63 -9.82
CA GLY A 153 5.30 10.42 -11.12
C GLY A 153 5.86 9.28 -12.01
N ASN A 154 6.97 8.65 -11.60
CA ASN A 154 7.60 7.50 -12.24
C ASN A 154 8.01 6.51 -11.15
N ALA A 155 7.14 5.56 -10.83
CA ALA A 155 7.45 4.52 -9.86
C ALA A 155 8.55 3.60 -10.38
N SER A 156 9.46 3.16 -9.50
CA SER A 156 10.42 2.13 -9.88
C SER A 156 9.70 0.80 -10.17
N ALA A 157 10.29 -0.05 -11.01
CA ALA A 157 9.71 -1.37 -11.32
C ALA A 157 9.41 -2.21 -10.06
N ALA A 158 10.19 -2.03 -8.98
CA ALA A 158 9.95 -2.69 -7.70
C ALA A 158 8.70 -2.16 -6.98
N ILE A 159 8.43 -0.84 -7.05
CA ILE A 159 7.21 -0.24 -6.52
C ILE A 159 6.00 -0.73 -7.32
N VAL A 160 6.09 -0.76 -8.65
CA VAL A 160 5.02 -1.28 -9.52
C VAL A 160 4.72 -2.75 -9.20
N ASP A 161 5.76 -3.59 -9.05
CA ASP A 161 5.58 -4.99 -8.68
C ASP A 161 4.93 -5.15 -7.29
N GLY A 162 5.35 -4.34 -6.31
CA GLY A 162 4.73 -4.31 -4.98
C GLY A 162 3.25 -3.90 -5.01
N LEU A 163 2.91 -2.87 -5.79
CA LEU A 163 1.53 -2.42 -5.97
C LEU A 163 0.68 -3.48 -6.68
N LYS A 164 1.23 -4.14 -7.70
CA LYS A 164 0.58 -5.26 -8.39
C LYS A 164 0.29 -6.43 -7.44
N ARG A 165 1.25 -6.79 -6.59
CA ARG A 165 1.06 -7.83 -5.56
C ARG A 165 0.01 -7.44 -4.53
N ALA A 166 -0.02 -6.17 -4.10
CA ALA A 166 -1.05 -5.66 -3.20
C ALA A 166 -2.44 -5.67 -3.87
N ALA A 167 -2.52 -5.22 -5.11
CA ALA A 167 -3.74 -5.21 -5.94
C ALA A 167 -4.38 -6.60 -6.05
N LEU A 168 -3.58 -7.66 -6.20
CA LEU A 168 -4.07 -9.04 -6.27
C LEU A 168 -4.80 -9.53 -5.00
N LYS A 169 -4.75 -8.78 -3.89
CA LYS A 169 -5.50 -9.09 -2.66
C LYS A 169 -6.94 -8.57 -2.68
N PHE A 170 -7.28 -7.73 -3.64
CA PHE A 170 -8.60 -7.12 -3.75
C PHE A 170 -9.35 -7.67 -4.96
N THR A 171 -10.67 -7.67 -4.85
CA THR A 171 -11.52 -7.97 -6.00
C THR A 171 -11.58 -6.78 -6.94
N SER A 172 -11.96 -7.01 -8.21
CA SER A 172 -12.16 -5.93 -9.19
C SER A 172 -13.28 -4.94 -8.82
N GLN A 173 -14.06 -5.23 -7.78
CA GLN A 173 -15.08 -4.32 -7.25
C GLN A 173 -14.55 -3.41 -6.13
N GLU A 174 -13.43 -3.76 -5.52
CA GLU A 174 -12.84 -3.06 -4.38
C GLU A 174 -11.63 -2.21 -4.78
N LEU A 175 -11.09 -2.40 -5.98
CA LEU A 175 -9.84 -1.81 -6.42
C LEU A 175 -9.98 -1.22 -7.82
N ALA A 176 -9.39 -0.04 -8.02
CA ALA A 176 -8.96 0.41 -9.35
C ALA A 176 -7.44 0.64 -9.33
N TYR A 177 -6.73 -0.07 -10.19
CA TYR A 177 -5.28 0.02 -10.37
C TYR A 177 -4.90 -0.44 -11.78
N ASP A 178 -3.98 0.27 -12.43
CA ASP A 178 -3.41 -0.06 -13.73
C ASP A 178 -1.88 -0.06 -13.59
N ASP A 179 -1.27 -1.22 -13.80
CA ASP A 179 0.18 -1.40 -13.68
C ASP A 179 0.96 -0.76 -14.83
N THR A 180 0.28 -0.31 -15.88
CA THR A 180 0.85 0.43 -17.02
C THR A 180 0.69 1.95 -16.91
N SER A 181 -0.13 2.46 -15.99
CA SER A 181 -0.34 3.90 -15.82
C SER A 181 0.92 4.57 -15.26
N ASN A 182 1.35 5.70 -15.83
CA ASN A 182 2.52 6.43 -15.33
C ASN A 182 2.31 6.91 -13.88
N THR A 183 1.07 7.20 -13.50
CA THR A 183 0.74 7.68 -12.15
C THR A 183 0.88 6.61 -11.08
N GLN A 184 0.74 5.33 -11.46
CA GLN A 184 0.74 4.18 -10.54
C GLN A 184 -0.18 4.41 -9.33
N LYS A 185 -1.29 5.14 -9.55
CA LYS A 185 -2.29 5.46 -8.55
C LYS A 185 -3.04 4.19 -8.17
N ILE A 186 -3.05 3.87 -6.89
CA ILE A 186 -3.85 2.78 -6.35
C ILE A 186 -5.08 3.35 -5.65
N VAL A 187 -6.26 2.90 -6.07
CA VAL A 187 -7.55 3.34 -5.51
C VAL A 187 -8.25 2.15 -4.86
N ILE A 188 -8.69 2.32 -3.63
CA ILE A 188 -9.48 1.31 -2.90
C ILE A 188 -10.86 1.87 -2.60
N PHE A 189 -11.89 1.17 -3.08
CA PHE A 189 -13.26 1.49 -2.74
C PHE A 189 -13.60 1.00 -1.34
N ILE A 190 -14.05 1.93 -0.51
CA ILE A 190 -14.71 1.66 0.77
C ILE A 190 -16.18 1.34 0.51
N THR A 191 -16.80 2.05 -0.43
CA THR A 191 -18.16 1.76 -0.89
C THR A 191 -18.25 2.00 -2.38
N ARG A 192 -18.87 1.04 -3.04
CA ARG A 192 -18.98 1.07 -4.49
C ARG A 192 -19.97 2.14 -4.93
N PRO A 193 -19.65 2.91 -5.98
CA PRO A 193 -20.60 3.80 -6.63
C PRO A 193 -21.76 3.00 -7.23
N THR A 194 -22.96 3.55 -7.12
CA THR A 194 -24.16 3.08 -7.84
C THR A 194 -24.42 3.86 -9.13
N GLY A 195 -23.70 4.97 -9.34
CA GLY A 195 -23.83 5.85 -10.50
C GLY A 195 -22.47 6.15 -11.15
N VAL A 196 -22.29 7.41 -11.56
CA VAL A 196 -21.03 7.88 -12.16
C VAL A 196 -19.97 7.95 -11.08
N VAL A 197 -18.91 7.16 -11.24
CA VAL A 197 -17.77 7.11 -10.32
C VAL A 197 -17.09 8.47 -10.27
N ASP A 198 -16.76 8.93 -9.05
CA ASP A 198 -15.99 10.15 -8.88
C ASP A 198 -14.60 10.03 -9.54
N THR A 199 -14.13 11.10 -10.18
CA THR A 199 -12.85 11.10 -10.91
C THR A 199 -11.67 10.78 -10.00
N HIS A 200 -11.71 11.15 -8.72
CA HIS A 200 -10.68 10.79 -7.74
C HIS A 200 -10.67 9.30 -7.44
N CYS A 201 -11.78 8.59 -7.64
CA CYS A 201 -11.88 7.15 -7.50
C CYS A 201 -11.56 6.38 -8.79
N THR A 202 -11.02 7.05 -9.81
CA THR A 202 -10.57 6.42 -11.06
C THR A 202 -9.05 6.48 -11.20
N VAL A 203 -8.51 5.56 -12.00
CA VAL A 203 -7.12 5.59 -12.46
C VAL A 203 -7.10 6.39 -13.77
N PRO A 204 -6.20 7.38 -13.90
CA PRO A 204 -6.07 8.17 -15.13
C PRO A 204 -5.45 7.39 -16.29
#